data_AF-A0A453EEA5-F1
#
_entry.id   AF-A0A453EEA5-F1
#
_cell.length_a   1.000
_cell.length_b   1.000
_cell.length_c   1.000
_cell.angle_alpha   90.00
_cell.angle_beta   90.00
_cell.angle_gamma   90.00
#
_symmetry.space_group_name_H-M   'P 1'
#
loop_
_entity.id
_entity.type
_entity.pdbx_description
1 polymer ?
#
loop_
_entity_poly.entity_id
_entity_poly.type
_entity_poly.pdbx_seq_one_letter_code
_entity_poly.pdbx_strand_id
1 'polypeptide(L)' 'DVLSCCCGGGGKYNFNISAGCGMPGATVCDDPSEYLYWDGHFTEAAHRYIAKGWLNSINSCKPW' A
#
# COMPACT_ATOMS: atom_id res chain seq x y z
N ASP A 1 11.08 4.09 2.41
CA ASP A 1 10.58 3.91 3.80
C ASP A 1 9.23 3.23 3.72
N VAL A 2 9.07 2.06 4.36
CA VAL A 2 7.89 1.17 4.23
C VAL A 2 6.58 1.86 4.61
N LEU A 3 6.64 2.81 5.56
CA LEU A 3 5.46 3.54 6.05
C LEU A 3 5.12 4.79 5.24
N SER A 4 5.99 5.19 4.32
CA SER A 4 5.67 6.27 3.37
C SER A 4 4.70 5.76 2.30
N CYS A 5 3.92 6.65 1.69
CA CYS A 5 3.09 6.32 0.55
C CYS A 5 3.98 6.16 -0.70
N CYS A 6 3.79 5.09 -1.47
CA CYS A 6 4.50 4.90 -2.74
C CYS A 6 4.14 6.01 -3.73
N CYS A 7 2.87 6.38 -3.82
CA CYS A 7 2.38 7.47 -4.64
C CYS A 7 1.90 8.64 -3.77
N GLY A 8 2.26 9.85 -4.17
CA GLY A 8 1.96 11.05 -3.41
C GLY A 8 2.67 12.25 -4.01
N GLY A 9 3.05 13.25 -3.21
CA GLY A 9 3.57 14.52 -3.74
C GLY A 9 4.71 15.12 -2.92
N GLY A 10 5.53 14.26 -2.31
CA GLY A 10 6.60 14.64 -1.39
C GLY A 10 6.09 14.94 0.02
N GLY A 11 6.93 15.59 0.83
CA GLY A 11 6.62 15.87 2.25
C GLY A 11 6.77 14.66 3.16
N LYS A 12 6.29 14.78 4.41
CA LYS A 12 6.37 13.70 5.40
C LYS A 12 5.52 12.51 4.93
N TYR A 13 6.09 11.31 4.92
CA TYR A 13 5.46 10.09 4.40
C TYR A 13 5.05 10.15 2.92
N ASN A 14 5.67 11.03 2.14
CA ASN A 14 5.30 11.30 0.74
C ASN A 14 3.85 11.84 0.58
N PHE A 15 3.25 12.38 1.64
CA PHE A 15 1.88 12.89 1.60
C PHE A 15 1.83 14.40 1.33
N ASN A 16 1.10 14.79 0.29
CA ASN A 16 0.82 16.17 -0.06
C ASN A 16 -0.59 16.30 -0.66
N ILE A 17 -1.50 16.98 0.04
CA ILE A 17 -2.91 17.10 -0.37
C ILE A 17 -3.10 17.85 -1.70
N SER A 18 -2.17 18.74 -2.05
CA SER A 18 -2.21 19.49 -3.32
C SER A 18 -1.55 18.75 -4.48
N ALA A 19 -0.93 17.60 -4.22
CA ALA A 19 -0.23 16.77 -5.21
C ALA A 19 -0.50 15.27 -4.94
N GLY A 20 -1.79 14.93 -4.77
CA GLY A 20 -2.22 13.54 -4.63
C GLY A 20 -2.06 12.75 -5.92
N CYS A 21 -2.11 11.42 -5.83
CA CYS A 21 -2.00 10.54 -7.00
C CYS A 21 -2.99 10.91 -8.11
N GLY A 22 -2.48 11.06 -9.34
CA GLY A 22 -3.25 11.54 -10.49
C GLY A 22 -3.34 13.07 -10.63
N MET A 23 -2.80 13.83 -9.67
CA MET A 23 -2.67 15.29 -9.77
C MET A 23 -1.28 15.70 -10.29
N PRO A 24 -1.14 16.89 -10.89
CA PRO A 24 0.16 17.45 -11.22
C PRO A 24 1.09 17.55 -9.99
N GLY A 25 2.36 17.20 -10.17
CA GLY A 25 3.35 17.22 -9.09
C GLY A 25 3.37 15.95 -8.23
N ALA A 26 2.50 14.98 -8.52
CA ALA A 26 2.58 13.68 -7.87
C ALA A 26 3.81 12.88 -8.35
N THR A 27 4.43 12.15 -7.43
CA THR A 27 5.51 11.20 -7.66
C THR A 27 5.03 9.79 -7.30
N VAL A 28 5.68 8.80 -7.91
CA VAL A 28 5.46 7.37 -7.65
C VAL A 28 6.82 6.74 -7.33
N CYS A 29 6.85 5.83 -6.37
CA CYS A 29 8.03 5.04 -6.04
C CYS A 29 8.38 4.06 -7.16
N ASP A 30 9.62 3.58 -7.20
CA ASP A 30 10.08 2.67 -8.27
C ASP A 30 9.44 1.28 -8.16
N ASP A 31 9.33 0.73 -6.95
CA ASP A 31 8.71 -0.57 -6.68
C ASP A 31 7.61 -0.47 -5.62
N PRO A 32 6.32 -0.48 -6.02
CA PRO A 32 5.19 -0.47 -5.09
C PRO A 32 5.12 -1.68 -4.15
N SER A 33 5.84 -2.78 -4.42
CA SER A 33 5.84 -3.97 -3.57
C SER A 33 6.69 -3.81 -2.30
N GLU A 34 7.60 -2.84 -2.26
CA GLU A 34 8.43 -2.51 -1.11
C GLU A 34 7.76 -1.56 -0.09
N TYR A 35 6.52 -1.13 -0.38
CA TYR A 35 5.78 -0.15 0.41
C TYR A 35 4.49 -0.76 0.98
N LEU A 36 4.13 -0.35 2.20
CA LEU A 36 2.85 -0.74 2.79
C LEU A 36 1.70 0.05 2.18
N TYR A 37 1.89 1.36 1.96
CA TYR A 37 0.86 2.28 1.48
C TYR A 37 1.09 2.72 0.03
N TRP A 38 0.02 2.76 -0.77
CA TRP A 38 -0.01 3.36 -2.09
C TRP A 38 -0.18 4.88 -1.96
N ASP A 39 -1.34 5.35 -1.51
CA ASP A 39 -1.70 6.78 -1.41
C ASP A 39 -2.51 7.11 -0.15
N GLY A 40 -2.40 6.23 0.86
CA GLY A 40 -3.29 6.14 2.02
C GLY A 40 -4.04 4.79 2.06
N HIS A 41 -4.22 4.14 0.91
CA HIS A 41 -4.62 2.73 0.83
C HIS A 41 -3.41 1.81 0.88
N PHE A 42 -3.62 0.52 1.17
CA PHE A 42 -2.54 -0.47 1.06
C PHE A 42 -2.16 -0.72 -0.40
N THR A 43 -0.89 -1.02 -0.62
CA THR A 43 -0.42 -1.51 -1.93
C THR A 43 -1.05 -2.87 -2.26
N GLU A 44 -0.97 -3.24 -3.53
CA GLU A 44 -1.43 -4.55 -3.99
C GLU A 44 -0.66 -5.69 -3.30
N ALA A 45 0.65 -5.54 -3.12
CA ALA A 45 1.49 -6.48 -2.36
C ALA A 45 1.01 -6.62 -0.92
N ALA A 46 0.76 -5.51 -0.21
CA ALA A 46 0.24 -5.52 1.15
C ALA A 46 -1.12 -6.22 1.24
N HIS A 47 -2.05 -5.92 0.32
CA HIS A 47 -3.33 -6.60 0.24
C HIS A 47 -3.19 -8.11 0.00
N ARG A 48 -2.24 -8.57 -0.84
CA ARG A 48 -1.98 -10.00 -1.02
C ARG A 48 -1.59 -10.70 0.28
N TYR A 49 -0.73 -10.07 1.09
CA TYR A 49 -0.34 -10.64 2.39
C TYR A 49 -1.53 -10.75 3.34
N ILE A 50 -2.34 -9.69 3.45
CA ILE A 50 -3.55 -9.68 4.29
C ILE A 50 -4.54 -10.76 3.84
N ALA A 51 -4.87 -10.77 2.54
CA ALA A 51 -5.80 -11.73 1.96
C ALA A 51 -5.29 -13.18 2.13
N LYS A 52 -4.00 -13.42 1.90
CA LYS A 52 -3.40 -14.75 2.11
C LYS A 52 -3.49 -15.18 3.57
N GLY A 53 -3.22 -14.29 4.52
CA GLY A 53 -3.36 -14.57 5.95
C GLY A 53 -4.79 -14.95 6.33
N TRP A 54 -5.77 -14.18 5.85
CA TRP A 54 -7.19 -14.46 6.08
C TRP A 54 -7.67 -15.75 5.41
N LEU A 55 -7.31 -16.00 4.16
CA LEU A 55 -7.68 -17.23 3.47
C LEU A 55 -7.04 -18.45 4.12
N ASN A 56 -5.79 -18.34 4.57
CA ASN A 56 -5.11 -19.40 5.29
C ASN A 56 -5.79 -19.69 6.63
N SER A 57 -6.26 -18.68 7.36
CA SER A 57 -6.96 -18.91 8.63
C SER A 57 -8.29 -19.65 8.41
N ILE A 58 -9.07 -19.25 7.40
CA ILE A 58 -10.29 -19.97 6.99
C ILE A 58 -9.98 -21.41 6.60
N ASN A 59 -8.95 -21.63 5.78
CA ASN A 59 -8.55 -22.97 5.32
C ASN A 59 -7.94 -23.83 6.44
N SER A 60 -7.36 -23.21 7.46
CA SER A 60 -6.81 -23.89 8.64
C SER A 60 -7.88 -24.29 9.65
N CYS A 61 -9.01 -23.57 9.68
CA CYS A 61 -10.24 -24.02 10.33
C CYS A 61 -10.87 -25.15 9.49
N LYS A 62 -10.28 -26.34 9.58
CA LYS A 62 -10.90 -27.57 9.12
C LYS A 62 -12.17 -27.81 9.95
N PRO A 63 -13.37 -27.84 9.36
CA PRO A 63 -14.47 -28.57 9.97
C PRO A 63 -14.16 -30.05 9.75
N TRP A 64 -13.68 -30.69 10.82
CA TRP A 64 -13.26 -32.10 10.94
C TRP A 64 -11.87 -32.42 10.36
#